data_AF-A0A812VBT2-F1
#
_entry.id   AF-A0A812VBT2-F1
#
_cell.length_a   1.000
_cell.length_b   1.000
_cell.length_c   1.000
_cell.angle_alpha   90.00
_cell.angle_beta   90.00
_cell.angle_gamma   90.00
#
_symmetry.space_group_name_H-M   'P 1'
#
loop_
_entity.id
_entity.type
_entity.pdbx_description
1 polymer ?
#
loop_
_entity_poly.entity_id
_entity_poly.type
_entity_poly.pdbx_seq_one_letter_code
_entity_poly.pdbx_strand_id
1 'polypeptide(L)'
;MAAALWTWLSLSRSDEDPKPSHVIFLTSKYQGRYAQFETERLIRKTLFTFIGALLPIDSSPALQMGCLGIVVSVSLFLYCRYKPYHSAEWNWIEIWLLFAATVMITSVSTLPRG
;
A
#
# COMPACT_ATOMS: atom_id res chain seq x y z
N MET A 1 -3.21 7.80 -14.81
CA MET A 1 -2.73 7.04 -13.62
C MET A 1 -3.26 5.61 -13.60
N ALA A 2 -4.58 5.37 -13.62
CA ALA A 2 -5.14 4.01 -13.58
C ALA A 2 -4.63 3.07 -14.70
N ALA A 3 -4.50 3.58 -15.93
CA ALA A 3 -3.99 2.79 -17.05
C ALA A 3 -2.51 2.40 -16.90
N ALA A 4 -1.66 3.31 -16.42
CA ALA A 4 -0.24 3.04 -16.17
C ALA A 4 -0.05 2.00 -15.05
N LEU A 5 -0.86 2.11 -14.00
CA LEU A 5 -0.96 1.14 -12.91
C LEU A 5 -1.41 -0.23 -13.44
N TRP A 6 -2.41 -0.27 -14.31
CA TRP A 6 -2.93 -1.50 -14.90
C TRP A 6 -1.92 -2.17 -15.83
N THR A 7 -1.23 -1.40 -16.68
CA THR A 7 -0.16 -1.91 -17.54
C THR A 7 1.01 -2.43 -16.70
N TRP A 8 1.39 -1.74 -15.63
CA TRP A 8 2.47 -2.20 -14.75
C TRP A 8 2.09 -3.48 -14.01
N LEU A 9 0.86 -3.57 -13.47
CA LEU A 9 0.29 -4.78 -12.87
C LEU A 9 0.21 -5.94 -13.85
N SER A 10 -0.11 -5.68 -15.12
CA SER A 10 -0.15 -6.71 -16.16
C SER A 10 1.23 -7.21 -16.56
N LEU A 11 2.23 -6.33 -16.58
CA LEU A 11 3.62 -6.65 -16.94
C LEU A 11 4.38 -7.34 -15.79
N SER A 12 4.05 -7.02 -14.53
CA SER A 12 4.62 -7.68 -13.35
C SER A 12 3.98 -9.04 -13.05
N ARG A 13 2.92 -9.40 -13.77
CA ARG A 13 2.29 -10.72 -13.72
C ARG A 13 3.03 -11.69 -14.65
N SER A 14 4.16 -12.22 -14.17
CA SER A 14 4.79 -13.39 -14.80
C SER A 14 3.95 -14.63 -14.48
N ASP A 15 3.31 -15.20 -15.52
CA ASP A 15 2.61 -16.49 -15.51
C ASP A 15 3.56 -17.66 -15.80
N GLU A 16 4.89 -17.43 -15.84
CA GLU A 16 5.87 -18.49 -16.02
C GLU A 16 6.07 -19.27 -14.72
N ASP A 17 5.63 -20.53 -14.74
CA ASP A 17 6.01 -21.55 -13.75
C ASP A 17 7.20 -22.36 -14.30
N PRO A 18 8.31 -22.50 -13.55
CA PRO A 18 8.53 -22.00 -12.19
C PRO A 18 8.90 -20.51 -12.16
N LYS A 19 8.35 -19.79 -11.17
CA LYS A 19 8.74 -18.40 -10.91
C LYS A 19 10.25 -18.25 -10.77
N PRO A 20 10.88 -17.24 -11.41
CA PRO A 20 12.32 -17.02 -11.33
C PRO A 20 12.81 -16.91 -9.88
N SER A 21 13.96 -17.49 -9.55
CA SER A 21 14.50 -17.59 -8.19
C SER A 21 14.64 -16.25 -7.45
N HIS A 22 14.92 -15.17 -8.17
CA HIS A 22 15.00 -13.81 -7.62
C HIS A 22 13.64 -13.23 -7.20
N VAL A 23 12.53 -13.76 -7.74
CA VAL A 23 11.15 -13.38 -7.40
C VAL A 23 10.57 -14.26 -6.29
N ILE A 24 11.07 -15.49 -6.15
CA ILE A 24 10.65 -16.42 -5.09
C ILE A 24 10.91 -15.82 -3.70
N PHE A 25 12.07 -15.19 -3.49
CA PHE A 25 12.41 -14.61 -2.19
C PHE A 25 11.39 -13.56 -1.72
N LEU A 26 10.92 -12.72 -2.65
CA LEU A 26 9.94 -11.68 -2.40
C LEU A 26 8.55 -12.33 -2.16
N THR A 27 8.10 -13.14 -3.10
CA THR A 27 6.76 -13.73 -3.06
C THR A 27 6.56 -14.83 -2.02
N SER A 28 7.63 -15.40 -1.45
CA SER A 28 7.60 -16.52 -0.49
C SER A 28 6.79 -16.27 0.78
N LYS A 29 6.67 -14.99 1.20
CA LYS A 29 5.92 -14.60 2.41
C LYS A 29 4.41 -14.51 2.17
N TYR A 30 4.00 -14.43 0.92
CA TYR A 30 2.61 -14.28 0.52
C TYR A 30 2.04 -15.63 0.08
N GLN A 31 0.74 -15.80 0.22
CA GLN A 31 0.08 -16.94 -0.38
C GLN A 31 0.26 -16.88 -1.91
N GLY A 32 0.43 -18.02 -2.58
CA GLY A 32 0.67 -18.07 -4.03
C GLY A 32 -0.39 -17.31 -4.85
N ARG A 33 -1.65 -17.32 -4.39
CA ARG A 33 -2.78 -16.56 -4.98
C ARG A 33 -2.71 -15.04 -4.78
N TYR A 34 -1.90 -14.56 -3.85
CA TYR A 34 -1.81 -13.15 -3.45
C TYR A 34 -0.40 -12.58 -3.63
N ALA A 35 0.44 -13.17 -4.48
CA ALA A 35 1.76 -12.64 -4.83
C ALA A 35 1.70 -11.18 -5.36
N GLN A 36 0.58 -10.78 -5.95
CA GLN A 36 0.32 -9.41 -6.42
C GLN A 36 0.24 -8.37 -5.27
N PHE A 37 0.11 -8.78 -4.01
CA PHE A 37 0.16 -7.85 -2.88
C PHE A 37 1.54 -7.23 -2.64
N GLU A 38 2.61 -7.84 -3.15
CA GLU A 38 3.92 -7.18 -3.16
C GLU A 38 3.92 -5.94 -4.03
N THR A 39 3.28 -6.05 -5.20
CA THR A 39 3.07 -4.94 -6.11
C THR A 39 2.25 -3.84 -5.43
N GLU A 40 1.16 -4.20 -4.74
CA GLU A 40 0.37 -3.24 -3.94
C GLU A 40 1.23 -2.52 -2.89
N ARG A 41 2.06 -3.25 -2.13
CA ARG A 41 2.94 -2.66 -1.11
C ARG A 41 3.97 -1.71 -1.71
N LEU A 42 4.53 -2.05 -2.87
CA LEU A 42 5.45 -1.19 -3.63
C LEU A 42 4.74 0.06 -4.17
N ILE A 43 3.53 -0.11 -4.71
CA ILE A 43 2.68 1.00 -5.17
C ILE A 43 2.35 1.94 -4.01
N ARG A 44 1.97 1.42 -2.84
CA ARG A 44 1.71 2.24 -1.64
C ARG A 44 2.93 3.10 -1.27
N LYS A 45 4.11 2.51 -1.23
CA LYS A 45 5.37 3.23 -0.94
C LYS A 45 5.66 4.31 -1.97
N THR A 46 5.58 3.97 -3.26
CA THR A 46 5.83 4.93 -4.35
C THR A 46 4.82 6.07 -4.33
N LEU A 47 3.54 5.80 -4.07
CA LEU A 47 2.52 6.84 -3.90
C LEU A 47 2.81 7.76 -2.72
N PHE A 48 3.25 7.23 -1.57
CA PHE A 48 3.66 8.07 -0.44
C PHE A 48 4.83 8.97 -0.77
N THR A 49 5.88 8.44 -1.41
CA THR A 49 7.02 9.26 -1.85
C THR A 49 6.61 10.31 -2.87
N PHE A 50 5.75 9.93 -3.82
CA PHE A 50 5.26 10.82 -4.87
C PHE A 50 4.38 11.95 -4.31
N ILE A 51 3.44 11.63 -3.41
CA ILE A 51 2.61 12.62 -2.72
C ILE A 51 3.49 13.53 -1.87
N GLY A 52 4.48 13.00 -1.15
CA GLY A 52 5.41 13.80 -0.36
C GLY A 52 6.29 14.72 -1.20
N ALA A 53 6.66 14.32 -2.42
CA ALA A 53 7.45 15.14 -3.33
C ALA A 53 6.62 16.22 -4.05
N LEU A 54 5.36 15.92 -4.39
CA LEU A 54 4.47 16.86 -5.08
C LEU A 54 3.80 17.87 -4.16
N LEU A 55 3.48 17.45 -2.94
CA LEU A 55 2.78 18.26 -1.96
C LEU A 55 3.70 18.41 -0.74
N PRO A 56 4.61 19.40 -0.75
CA PRO A 56 5.38 19.71 0.44
C PRO A 56 4.43 20.11 1.59
N ILE A 57 4.75 19.62 2.80
CA ILE A 57 3.94 19.82 4.01
C ILE A 57 3.71 21.31 4.27
N ASP A 58 4.68 22.15 3.90
CA ASP A 58 4.68 23.59 4.12
C ASP A 58 3.63 24.34 3.29
N SER A 59 3.25 23.82 2.11
CA SER A 59 2.31 24.52 1.21
C SER A 59 0.85 24.14 1.44
N SER A 60 0.57 22.86 1.71
CA SER A 60 -0.82 22.37 1.77
C SER A 60 -0.95 21.08 2.60
N PRO A 61 -0.84 21.16 3.93
CA PRO A 61 -0.80 19.98 4.80
C PRO A 61 -2.11 19.17 4.80
N ALA A 62 -3.30 19.80 4.69
CA ALA A 62 -4.55 19.04 4.60
C ALA A 62 -4.67 18.25 3.29
N LEU A 63 -4.24 18.82 2.17
CA LEU A 63 -4.35 18.14 0.88
C LEU A 63 -3.44 16.92 0.86
N GLN A 64 -2.21 17.07 1.35
CA GLN A 64 -1.27 15.97 1.49
C GLN A 64 -1.80 14.88 2.42
N MET A 65 -2.26 15.23 3.62
CA MET A 65 -2.82 14.26 4.57
C MET A 65 -4.07 13.57 4.02
N GLY A 66 -4.94 14.29 3.30
CA GLY A 66 -6.10 13.71 2.62
C GLY A 66 -5.69 12.69 1.56
N CYS A 67 -4.73 13.00 0.70
CA CYS A 67 -4.22 12.08 -0.31
C CYS A 67 -3.56 10.84 0.31
N LEU A 68 -2.74 11.01 1.35
CA LEU A 68 -2.14 9.90 2.10
C LEU A 68 -3.23 9.03 2.76
N GLY A 69 -4.26 9.66 3.33
CA GLY A 69 -5.39 8.99 3.98
C GLY A 69 -6.17 8.08 3.03
N ILE A 70 -6.43 8.54 1.80
CA ILE A 70 -7.08 7.72 0.76
C ILE A 70 -6.22 6.47 0.45
N VAL A 71 -4.91 6.64 0.26
CA VAL A 71 -4.01 5.53 -0.04
C VAL A 71 -3.99 4.50 1.10
N VAL A 72 -3.85 4.95 2.35
CA VAL A 72 -3.90 4.05 3.52
C VAL A 72 -5.25 3.34 3.63
N SER A 73 -6.36 4.04 3.41
CA SER A 73 -7.70 3.46 3.54
C SER A 73 -7.96 2.36 2.51
N VAL A 74 -7.53 2.57 1.26
CA VAL A 74 -7.62 1.55 0.21
C VAL A 74 -6.76 0.33 0.58
N SER A 75 -5.52 0.55 1.03
CA SER A 75 -4.66 -0.56 1.49
C SER A 75 -5.28 -1.30 2.68
N LEU A 76 -5.82 -0.60 3.69
CA LEU A 76 -6.47 -1.21 4.84
C LEU A 76 -7.64 -2.10 4.40
N PHE A 77 -8.49 -1.62 3.49
CA PHE A 77 -9.59 -2.40 2.93
C PHE A 77 -9.10 -3.68 2.25
N LEU A 78 -8.04 -3.59 1.43
CA LEU A 78 -7.46 -4.73 0.73
C LEU A 78 -6.89 -5.77 1.72
N TYR A 79 -6.15 -5.34 2.73
CA TYR A 79 -5.57 -6.26 3.73
C TYR A 79 -6.64 -6.92 4.62
N CYS A 80 -7.70 -6.21 4.98
CA CYS A 80 -8.85 -6.78 5.69
C CYS A 80 -9.56 -7.86 4.85
N ARG A 81 -9.71 -7.64 3.54
CA ARG A 81 -10.48 -8.53 2.65
C ARG A 81 -9.71 -9.78 2.20
N TYR A 82 -8.41 -9.63 1.94
CA TYR A 82 -7.63 -10.66 1.25
C TYR A 82 -6.60 -11.37 2.13
N LYS A 83 -6.16 -10.77 3.25
CA LYS A 83 -5.19 -11.36 4.20
C LYS A 83 -4.03 -12.09 3.50
N PRO A 84 -3.18 -11.34 2.78
CA PRO A 84 -2.33 -11.90 1.74
C PRO A 84 -1.11 -12.68 2.26
N TYR A 85 -0.70 -12.50 3.51
CA TYR A 85 0.41 -13.23 4.12
C TYR A 85 0.03 -14.67 4.46
N HIS A 86 1.00 -15.58 4.43
CA HIS A 86 0.78 -16.97 4.81
C HIS A 86 0.48 -17.12 6.31
N SER A 87 1.11 -16.31 7.17
CA SER A 87 0.84 -16.33 8.62
C SER A 87 -0.29 -15.35 8.98
N ALA A 88 -1.17 -15.79 9.89
CA ALA A 88 -2.24 -14.95 10.40
C ALA A 88 -1.70 -13.75 11.19
N GLU A 89 -0.62 -13.92 11.94
CA GLU A 89 -0.01 -12.85 12.74
C GLU A 89 0.50 -11.68 11.88
N TRP A 90 1.17 -11.97 10.77
CA TRP A 90 1.65 -10.92 9.85
C TRP A 90 0.49 -10.13 9.22
N ASN A 91 -0.62 -10.82 8.91
CA ASN A 91 -1.83 -10.15 8.43
C ASN A 91 -2.43 -9.23 9.50
N TRP A 92 -2.52 -9.70 10.75
CA TRP A 92 -3.03 -8.88 11.86
C TRP A 92 -2.14 -7.66 12.12
N ILE A 93 -0.82 -7.84 12.14
CA ILE A 93 0.13 -6.75 12.34
C ILE A 93 -0.03 -5.69 11.26
N GLU A 94 -0.08 -6.06 9.98
CA GLU A 94 -0.24 -5.07 8.90
C GLU A 94 -1.60 -4.36 8.96
N ILE A 95 -2.69 -5.08 9.26
CA ILE A 95 -4.01 -4.46 9.45
C ILE A 95 -3.98 -3.44 10.58
N TRP A 96 -3.38 -3.78 11.73
CA TRP A 96 -3.25 -2.86 12.86
C TRP A 96 -2.38 -1.64 12.53
N LEU A 97 -1.28 -1.83 11.79
CA LEU A 97 -0.43 -0.73 11.34
C LEU A 97 -1.17 0.22 10.40
N LEU A 98 -1.91 -0.31 9.43
CA LEU A 98 -2.71 0.48 8.49
C LEU A 98 -3.87 1.19 9.21
N PHE A 99 -4.49 0.53 10.18
CA PHE A 99 -5.52 1.13 11.02
C PHE A 99 -4.98 2.28 11.86
N ALA A 100 -3.86 2.07 12.57
CA ALA A 100 -3.20 3.10 13.34
C ALA A 100 -2.77 4.29 12.46
N ALA A 101 -2.22 4.03 11.27
CA ALA A 101 -1.89 5.07 10.30
C ALA A 101 -3.11 5.88 9.87
N THR A 102 -4.25 5.22 9.62
CA THR A 102 -5.51 5.91 9.28
C THR A 102 -5.97 6.82 10.41
N VAL A 103 -5.93 6.33 11.66
CA VAL A 103 -6.29 7.11 12.85
C VAL A 103 -5.35 8.31 13.05
N MET A 104 -4.05 8.15 12.83
CA MET A 104 -3.09 9.26 12.89
C MET A 104 -3.37 10.32 11.82
N ILE A 105 -3.68 9.91 10.59
CA ILE A 105 -4.00 10.85 9.50
C ILE A 105 -5.28 11.62 9.81
N THR A 106 -6.33 10.96 10.29
CA THR A 106 -7.59 11.64 10.62
C THR A 106 -7.43 12.60 11.79
N SER A 107 -6.70 12.20 12.84
CA SER A 107 -6.45 13.08 13.98
C SER A 107 -5.62 14.32 13.61
N VAL A 108 -4.59 14.18 12.77
CA VAL A 108 -3.86 15.34 12.21
C VAL A 108 -4.75 16.22 11.33
N SER A 109 -5.66 15.62 10.58
CA SER A 109 -6.59 16.37 9.72
C SER A 109 -7.63 17.18 10.51
N THR A 110 -7.93 16.79 11.76
CA THR A 110 -8.88 17.47 12.65
C THR A 110 -8.25 18.49 13.60
N LEU A 111 -6.92 18.60 13.64
CA LEU A 111 -6.23 19.55 14.51
C LEU A 111 -6.53 20.99 14.07
N PRO A 112 -7.02 21.87 14.97
CA PRO A 112 -7.24 23.27 14.64
C PRO A 112 -5.91 23.93 14.28
N ARG A 113 -5.87 24.56 13.11
CA ARG A 113 -4.73 25.37 12.68
C ARG A 113 -4.77 26.67 13.48
N GLY A 114 -3.94 26.75 14.51
CA GLY A 114 -3.63 27.99 15.23
C GLY A 114 -2.78 28.93 14.37
#